data_AF-A0A4R5X3G6-F1
#
_entry.id   AF-A0A4R5X3G6-F1
#
_cell.length_a   1.000
_cell.length_b   1.000
_cell.length_c   1.000
_cell.angle_alpha   90.00
_cell.angle_beta   90.00
_cell.angle_gamma   90.00
#
_symmetry.space_group_name_H-M   'P 1'
#
loop_
_entity.id
_entity.type
_entity.pdbx_description
1 polymer ?
#
loop_
_entity_poly.entity_id
_entity_poly.type
_entity_poly.pdbx_seq_one_letter_code
_entity_poly.pdbx_strand_id
1 'polypeptide(L)'
;MSGLQSEAASSRRYDEAPRCSSSGKITRHGRPDSADSTRPSSPITGSSARRTHPTGRLAEVQSTRRALVFRDGDEVVLLSRSGKDLARYFPEVLDAVRDELAPRCVLDGEIVVPRDVGGRVRLDWESLSQRIHPAESRVRMLSEQTPAHFIGFDALAVGDTSLLKEPFRTRREALIDAVDEKQWCHVTRTTEDPELGTRWLQDFEGAGLDGVIAKRLDGVYLPGKRDMVKVKHARDADCVAIGYRIHKSGEGIGSILLGLYRDDGELQMVGGAASFTAKARLSLLADLEPLRIGDDVRDGEPSRWNSAADKRWIPVRPERVCEVAYDQMEGDRFRHAVTFRRWRPDRDPASCTFDQLDVPATYDLYDVLESSGASEATGEGN
;
A
#
# COMPACT_ATOMS: atom_id res chain seq x y z
N MET A 1 42.67 19.09 45.99
CA MET A 1 42.52 19.84 44.73
C MET A 1 41.74 19.00 43.75
N SER A 2 40.62 19.56 43.28
CA SER A 2 39.86 19.29 42.05
C SER A 2 39.41 17.85 41.73
N GLY A 3 38.14 17.55 41.46
CA GLY A 3 36.96 18.39 41.31
C GLY A 3 35.82 17.51 40.76
N LEU A 4 34.61 17.76 41.23
CA LEU A 4 33.35 17.19 40.73
C LEU A 4 33.06 17.66 39.30
N GLN A 5 32.40 16.80 38.51
CA GLN A 5 31.32 17.09 37.54
C GLN A 5 30.82 15.73 37.00
N SER A 6 29.61 15.25 37.35
CA SER A 6 28.30 15.60 36.77
C SER A 6 28.15 15.17 35.30
N GLU A 7 27.30 14.19 35.03
CA GLU A 7 26.14 14.40 34.14
C GLU A 7 25.13 13.24 34.27
N ALA A 8 23.99 13.56 34.89
CA ALA A 8 22.79 12.73 34.87
C ALA A 8 22.10 12.91 33.51
N ALA A 9 21.91 11.82 32.77
CA ALA A 9 21.13 11.83 31.54
C ALA A 9 19.65 12.12 31.87
N SER A 10 19.24 13.35 31.59
CA SER A 10 17.87 13.84 31.72
C SER A 10 16.94 13.08 30.77
N SER A 11 16.06 12.27 31.35
CA SER A 11 14.82 11.80 30.72
C SER A 11 13.91 13.00 30.41
N ARG A 12 13.86 13.45 29.15
CA ARG A 12 12.85 14.43 28.73
C ARG A 12 11.61 13.71 28.21
N ARG A 13 10.50 14.03 28.88
CA ARG A 13 9.13 13.60 28.62
C ARG A 13 8.70 14.05 27.22
N TYR A 14 8.12 13.14 26.45
CA TYR A 14 7.34 13.46 25.24
C TYR A 14 5.86 13.45 25.65
N ASP A 15 5.41 14.53 26.28
CA ASP A 15 4.01 14.76 26.63
C ASP A 15 3.63 16.20 26.26
N GLU A 16 3.46 16.47 24.97
CA GLU A 16 2.72 17.65 24.53
C GLU A 16 1.90 17.31 23.26
N ALA A 17 0.59 17.56 23.34
CA ALA A 17 -0.32 17.42 22.21
C ALA A 17 -0.12 18.58 21.23
N PRO A 18 -0.28 18.37 19.92
CA PRO A 18 -0.08 19.45 18.96
C PRO A 18 -1.16 20.52 19.10
N ARG A 19 -0.74 21.78 19.28
CA ARG A 19 -1.56 22.97 19.03
C ARG A 19 -1.29 23.46 17.62
N CYS A 20 -2.33 23.75 16.85
CA CYS A 20 -2.20 24.47 15.59
C CYS A 20 -1.93 25.94 15.94
N SER A 21 -0.73 26.46 15.63
CA SER A 21 -0.34 27.80 16.05
C SER A 21 -1.13 28.88 15.31
N SER A 22 -1.45 29.96 16.01
CA SER A 22 -2.24 31.11 15.54
C SER A 22 -1.49 32.04 14.56
N SER A 23 -0.36 31.61 14.00
CA SER A 23 0.46 32.39 13.09
C SER A 23 0.49 31.73 11.72
N GLY A 24 -0.54 31.99 10.92
CA GLY A 24 -0.67 31.47 9.57
C GLY A 24 0.58 31.71 8.73
N LYS A 25 1.24 30.62 8.33
CA LYS A 25 2.06 30.47 7.11
C LYS A 25 2.59 29.04 7.00
N ILE A 26 2.31 28.37 5.88
CA ILE A 26 2.93 27.12 5.48
C ILE A 26 4.24 27.48 4.76
N THR A 27 5.41 27.28 5.39
CA THR A 27 6.71 27.52 4.73
C THR A 27 7.24 26.27 4.05
N ARG A 28 7.80 26.47 2.86
CA ARG A 28 8.12 25.45 1.83
C ARG A 28 9.49 24.79 1.96
N HIS A 29 10.28 25.03 3.02
CA HIS A 29 11.68 24.60 3.06
C HIS A 29 12.04 23.79 4.31
N GLY A 30 12.55 22.58 4.07
CA GLY A 30 13.04 21.68 5.11
C GLY A 30 14.39 22.12 5.67
N ARG A 31 14.37 22.64 6.90
CA ARG A 31 15.30 22.39 8.01
C ARG A 31 14.73 23.10 9.24
N PRO A 32 14.72 22.48 10.43
CA PRO A 32 14.11 23.10 11.59
C PRO A 32 15.06 24.16 12.17
N ASP A 33 14.69 25.43 12.03
CA ASP A 33 15.08 26.42 13.02
C ASP A 33 14.22 26.20 14.27
N SER A 34 14.90 26.33 15.41
CA SER A 34 14.46 25.95 16.74
C SER A 34 13.11 26.54 17.17
N ALA A 35 12.37 25.68 17.90
CA ALA A 35 11.16 25.91 18.69
C ALA A 35 9.82 25.73 17.96
N ASP A 36 9.11 24.69 18.42
CA ASP A 36 7.69 24.36 18.20
C ASP A 36 7.30 23.72 16.86
N SER A 37 7.56 22.41 16.72
CA SER A 37 7.09 21.58 15.59
C SER A 37 5.96 20.64 16.04
N THR A 38 4.70 21.09 15.93
CA THR A 38 3.50 20.32 16.28
C THR A 38 2.85 19.57 15.09
N ARG A 39 3.54 19.42 13.95
CA ARG A 39 3.01 18.65 12.81
C ARG A 39 3.27 17.14 13.00
N PRO A 40 2.26 16.27 12.88
CA PRO A 40 2.52 14.85 12.72
C PRO A 40 3.24 14.64 11.38
N SER A 41 4.54 14.34 11.45
CA SER A 41 5.40 14.21 10.28
C SER A 41 5.39 12.81 9.65
N SER A 42 4.72 11.85 10.30
CA SER A 42 4.78 10.43 9.93
C SER A 42 3.45 9.73 10.18
N PRO A 43 2.90 9.00 9.20
CA PRO A 43 1.57 8.43 9.33
C PRO A 43 1.62 6.98 9.90
N ILE A 44 0.52 6.49 10.49
CA ILE A 44 0.48 5.19 11.22
C ILE A 44 0.50 3.99 10.26
N THR A 45 1.34 2.99 10.47
CA THR A 45 1.49 1.85 9.54
C THR A 45 0.81 0.57 10.04
N GLY A 46 0.56 -0.39 9.14
CA GLY A 46 -0.02 -1.69 9.48
C GLY A 46 1.03 -2.80 9.65
N SER A 47 0.72 -3.80 10.45
CA SER A 47 1.36 -5.12 10.50
C SER A 47 0.53 -6.13 9.69
N SER A 48 1.15 -7.11 9.03
CA SER A 48 0.40 -8.11 8.26
C SER A 48 -0.06 -9.28 9.14
N ALA A 49 -1.30 -9.74 8.97
CA ALA A 49 -1.81 -10.95 9.62
C ALA A 49 -2.61 -11.81 8.64
N ARG A 50 -2.51 -13.14 8.79
CA ARG A 50 -3.22 -14.14 7.94
C ARG A 50 -4.67 -14.39 8.36
N ARG A 51 -5.02 -14.09 9.62
CA ARG A 51 -6.36 -14.27 10.20
C ARG A 51 -6.41 -13.53 11.54
N THR A 52 -7.52 -12.88 11.83
CA THR A 52 -7.84 -12.37 13.17
C THR A 52 -9.32 -12.60 13.46
N HIS A 53 -9.66 -13.07 14.66
CA HIS A 53 -11.02 -12.99 15.19
C HIS A 53 -11.21 -11.58 15.77
N PRO A 54 -12.08 -10.72 15.21
CA PRO A 54 -12.22 -9.35 15.66
C PRO A 54 -13.44 -9.24 16.58
N THR A 55 -13.27 -9.46 17.88
CA THR A 55 -14.11 -8.77 18.86
C THR A 55 -13.49 -7.39 19.10
N GLY A 56 -14.24 -6.32 18.81
CA GLY A 56 -13.82 -4.93 19.09
C GLY A 56 -12.93 -4.25 18.04
N ARG A 57 -12.94 -4.72 16.78
CA ARG A 57 -12.19 -4.10 15.67
C ARG A 57 -13.11 -3.82 14.50
N LEU A 58 -12.82 -2.73 13.79
CA LEU A 58 -13.51 -2.35 12.57
C LEU A 58 -12.60 -2.64 11.37
N ALA A 59 -13.16 -3.31 10.37
CA ALA A 59 -12.47 -3.63 9.12
C ALA A 59 -12.78 -2.56 8.07
N GLU A 60 -11.76 -2.12 7.35
CA GLU A 60 -11.85 -1.09 6.32
C GLU A 60 -11.02 -1.48 5.10
N VAL A 61 -11.46 -1.08 3.91
CA VAL A 61 -10.82 -1.46 2.66
C VAL A 61 -9.72 -0.45 2.27
N GLN A 62 -8.50 -0.93 1.97
CA GLN A 62 -7.36 -0.06 1.65
C GLN A 62 -6.49 -0.57 0.47
N SER A 63 -6.09 0.35 -0.42
CA SER A 63 -5.09 0.19 -1.49
C SER A 63 -3.66 0.51 -0.99
N THR A 64 -2.74 0.93 -1.87
CA THR A 64 -1.29 0.95 -1.61
C THR A 64 -0.65 2.35 -1.51
N ARG A 65 -1.31 3.42 -1.98
CA ARG A 65 -0.72 4.77 -2.10
C ARG A 65 -1.34 5.77 -1.12
N ARG A 66 -0.81 5.73 0.10
CA ARG A 66 -1.20 6.67 1.14
C ARG A 66 -0.90 8.13 0.79
N ALA A 67 -1.86 9.01 1.08
CA ALA A 67 -1.73 10.45 1.07
C ALA A 67 -2.25 11.04 2.38
N LEU A 68 -1.43 11.90 3.00
CA LEU A 68 -1.83 12.74 4.11
C LEU A 68 -2.16 14.14 3.56
N VAL A 69 -3.41 14.55 3.73
CA VAL A 69 -3.97 15.80 3.23
C VAL A 69 -3.97 16.82 4.34
N PHE A 70 -3.38 17.99 4.10
CA PHE A 70 -3.54 19.18 4.94
C PHE A 70 -4.28 20.22 4.12
N ARG A 71 -5.36 20.76 4.66
CA ARG A 71 -6.09 21.88 4.06
C ARG A 71 -6.27 23.00 5.08
N ASP A 72 -6.01 24.23 4.65
CA ASP A 72 -6.31 25.45 5.38
C ASP A 72 -6.79 26.54 4.40
N GLY A 73 -8.10 26.67 4.25
CA GLY A 73 -8.74 27.45 3.19
C GLY A 73 -8.42 26.86 1.81
N ASP A 74 -7.78 27.68 0.96
CA ASP A 74 -7.36 27.31 -0.40
C ASP A 74 -5.98 26.64 -0.44
N GLU A 75 -5.23 26.70 0.66
CA GLU A 75 -3.91 26.08 0.77
C GLU A 75 -4.08 24.58 1.02
N VAL A 76 -3.52 23.78 0.10
CA VAL A 76 -3.59 22.32 0.14
C VAL A 76 -2.19 21.74 0.03
N VAL A 77 -1.86 20.82 0.94
CA VAL A 77 -0.61 20.05 0.90
C VAL A 77 -0.94 18.57 0.91
N LEU A 78 -0.39 17.84 -0.08
CA LEU A 78 -0.50 16.39 -0.19
C LEU A 78 0.86 15.76 0.10
N LEU A 79 0.95 14.95 1.16
CA LEU A 79 2.19 14.25 1.53
C LEU A 79 2.06 12.75 1.36
N SER A 80 3.06 12.13 0.74
CA SER A 80 3.19 10.67 0.70
C SER A 80 3.53 10.08 2.06
N ARG A 81 3.48 8.74 2.16
CA ARG A 81 3.94 7.98 3.34
C ARG A 81 5.33 8.38 3.84
N SER A 82 6.26 8.75 2.96
CA SER A 82 7.63 9.15 3.32
C SER A 82 7.80 10.68 3.42
N GLY A 83 6.71 11.44 3.54
CA GLY A 83 6.73 12.90 3.66
C GLY A 83 7.08 13.67 2.39
N LYS A 84 7.15 13.01 1.22
CA LYS A 84 7.37 13.70 -0.06
C LYS A 84 6.09 14.39 -0.52
N ASP A 85 6.23 15.61 -1.01
CA ASP A 85 5.16 16.38 -1.66
C ASP A 85 4.65 15.65 -2.91
N LEU A 86 3.34 15.46 -2.98
CA LEU A 86 2.63 14.81 -4.07
C LEU A 86 1.85 15.79 -4.95
N ALA A 87 1.66 17.05 -4.54
CA ALA A 87 0.75 18.02 -5.16
C ALA A 87 0.98 18.15 -6.66
N ARG A 88 2.26 18.22 -7.09
CA ARG A 88 2.62 18.37 -8.50
C ARG A 88 2.21 17.23 -9.43
N TYR A 89 1.87 16.06 -8.89
CA TYR A 89 1.51 14.88 -9.68
C TYR A 89 -0.01 14.65 -9.76
N PHE A 90 -0.77 15.37 -8.94
CA PHE A 90 -2.22 15.19 -8.77
C PHE A 90 -2.94 16.55 -8.67
N PRO A 91 -2.81 17.42 -9.69
CA PRO A 91 -3.45 18.73 -9.67
C PRO A 91 -4.97 18.64 -9.48
N GLU A 92 -5.62 17.66 -10.09
CA GLU A 92 -7.07 17.44 -9.97
C GLU A 92 -7.48 17.10 -8.53
N VAL A 93 -6.62 16.42 -7.77
CA VAL A 93 -6.88 16.09 -6.36
C VAL A 93 -6.79 17.35 -5.49
N LEU A 94 -5.96 18.33 -5.85
CA LEU A 94 -5.90 19.60 -5.12
C LEU A 94 -7.22 20.36 -5.25
N ASP A 95 -7.78 20.40 -6.46
CA ASP A 95 -9.04 21.09 -6.73
C ASP A 95 -10.21 20.37 -6.06
N ALA A 96 -10.27 19.04 -6.17
CA ALA A 96 -11.22 18.21 -5.44
C ALA A 96 -11.14 18.44 -3.93
N VAL A 97 -9.94 18.46 -3.35
CA VAL A 97 -9.75 18.70 -1.91
C VAL A 97 -10.29 20.07 -1.49
N ARG A 98 -10.20 21.10 -2.34
CA ARG A 98 -10.76 22.43 -2.07
C ARG A 98 -12.29 22.45 -2.15
N ASP A 99 -12.88 21.67 -3.03
CA ASP A 99 -14.32 21.67 -3.26
C ASP A 99 -15.10 20.72 -2.34
N GLU A 100 -14.50 19.58 -1.97
CA GLU A 100 -15.20 18.46 -1.34
C GLU A 100 -14.81 18.22 0.12
N LEU A 101 -13.75 18.84 0.64
CA LEU A 101 -13.37 18.68 2.06
C LEU A 101 -13.83 19.86 2.94
N ALA A 102 -13.79 19.67 4.26
CA ALA A 102 -13.90 20.76 5.21
C ALA A 102 -12.79 21.81 4.98
N PRO A 103 -13.07 23.12 5.19
CA PRO A 103 -12.14 24.21 4.84
C PRO A 103 -10.84 24.18 5.65
N ARG A 104 -10.81 23.54 6.81
CA ARG A 104 -9.60 23.35 7.61
C ARG A 104 -9.58 21.93 8.19
N CYS A 105 -8.71 21.07 7.69
CA CYS A 105 -8.63 19.68 8.12
C CYS A 105 -7.26 19.04 7.87
N VAL A 106 -6.99 17.95 8.59
CA VAL A 106 -5.90 17.01 8.31
C VAL A 106 -6.50 15.62 8.20
N LEU A 107 -6.56 15.08 6.98
CA LEU A 107 -7.14 13.77 6.69
C LEU A 107 -6.07 12.79 6.22
N ASP A 108 -6.18 11.55 6.68
CA ASP A 108 -5.35 10.44 6.24
C ASP A 108 -6.16 9.55 5.31
N GLY A 109 -5.58 9.22 4.16
CA GLY A 109 -6.30 8.56 3.10
C GLY A 109 -5.36 7.98 2.04
N GLU A 110 -5.93 7.72 0.87
CA GLU A 110 -5.21 7.21 -0.29
C GLU A 110 -5.57 7.94 -1.55
N ILE A 111 -4.60 8.02 -2.46
CA ILE A 111 -4.84 8.47 -3.83
C ILE A 111 -4.92 7.25 -4.72
N VAL A 112 -6.02 7.11 -5.44
CA VAL A 112 -6.30 5.98 -6.31
C VAL A 112 -6.65 6.45 -7.72
N VAL A 113 -6.50 5.60 -8.72
CA VAL A 113 -6.93 5.88 -10.10
C VAL A 113 -7.94 4.80 -10.51
N PRO A 114 -9.24 5.10 -10.54
CA PRO A 114 -10.22 4.20 -11.12
C PRO A 114 -10.10 4.13 -12.65
N ARG A 115 -10.30 2.96 -13.23
CA ARG A 115 -10.38 2.73 -14.68
C ARG A 115 -11.49 1.75 -14.99
N ASP A 116 -12.25 2.04 -16.04
CA ASP A 116 -13.07 1.03 -16.71
C ASP A 116 -12.16 0.03 -17.43
N VAL A 117 -12.23 -1.22 -17.01
CA VAL A 117 -11.57 -2.35 -17.64
C VAL A 117 -12.60 -3.46 -17.85
N GLY A 118 -13.07 -3.60 -19.09
CA GLY A 118 -14.05 -4.64 -19.43
C GLY A 118 -15.46 -4.35 -18.93
N GLY A 119 -15.87 -3.07 -18.89
CA GLY A 119 -17.21 -2.64 -18.48
C GLY A 119 -17.39 -2.55 -16.97
N ARG A 120 -16.29 -2.50 -16.21
CA ARG A 120 -16.27 -2.42 -14.75
C ARG A 120 -15.18 -1.49 -14.29
N VAL A 121 -15.48 -0.66 -13.31
CA VAL A 121 -14.50 0.27 -12.74
C VAL A 121 -13.70 -0.44 -11.67
N ARG A 122 -12.37 -0.38 -11.75
CA ARG A 122 -11.45 -0.94 -10.75
C ARG A 122 -10.29 0.00 -10.48
N LEU A 123 -9.62 -0.19 -9.35
CA LEU A 123 -8.37 0.51 -9.09
C LEU A 123 -7.28 0.02 -10.05
N ASP A 124 -6.70 0.95 -10.79
CA ASP A 124 -5.62 0.68 -11.73
C ASP A 124 -4.29 1.25 -11.22
N TRP A 125 -3.47 0.34 -10.69
CA TRP A 125 -2.15 0.69 -10.22
C TRP A 125 -1.25 1.18 -11.34
N GLU A 126 -1.35 0.62 -12.55
CA GLU A 126 -0.46 0.97 -13.64
C GLU A 126 -0.61 2.45 -14.00
N SER A 127 -1.85 2.93 -14.17
CA SER A 127 -2.15 4.35 -14.42
C SER A 127 -1.61 5.27 -13.31
N LEU A 128 -1.78 4.89 -12.03
CA LEU A 128 -1.22 5.66 -10.91
C LEU A 128 0.32 5.71 -10.97
N SER A 129 0.93 4.60 -11.35
CA SER A 129 2.37 4.44 -11.47
C SER A 129 2.96 5.30 -12.60
N GLN A 130 2.23 5.49 -13.71
CA GLN A 130 2.64 6.33 -14.84
C GLN A 130 2.77 7.82 -14.48
N ARG A 131 2.17 8.26 -13.37
CA ARG A 131 2.18 9.64 -12.90
C ARG A 131 3.40 10.01 -12.05
N ILE A 132 4.23 9.04 -11.70
CA ILE A 132 5.42 9.28 -10.88
C ILE A 132 6.63 9.44 -11.81
N HIS A 133 7.21 10.65 -11.82
CA HIS A 133 8.33 11.09 -12.69
C HIS A 133 8.06 11.51 -14.16
N PRO A 134 6.82 11.72 -14.66
CA PRO A 134 6.61 12.30 -15.98
C PRO A 134 6.79 13.84 -15.98
N ALA A 135 6.95 14.41 -17.18
CA ALA A 135 6.91 15.85 -17.39
C ALA A 135 5.54 16.43 -17.01
N GLU A 136 5.50 17.70 -16.62
CA GLU A 136 4.28 18.40 -16.19
C GLU A 136 3.14 18.32 -17.22
N SER A 137 3.46 18.48 -18.52
CA SER A 137 2.48 18.33 -19.60
C SER A 137 1.83 16.95 -19.66
N ARG A 138 2.59 15.90 -19.34
CA ARG A 138 2.10 14.53 -19.27
C ARG A 138 1.27 14.30 -18.00
N VAL A 139 1.63 14.92 -16.87
CA VAL A 139 0.78 14.92 -15.67
C VAL A 139 -0.58 15.52 -15.98
N ARG A 140 -0.62 16.71 -16.61
CA ARG A 140 -1.87 17.40 -16.94
C ARG A 140 -2.76 16.59 -17.89
N MET A 141 -2.15 15.97 -18.89
CA MET A 141 -2.88 15.06 -19.79
C MET A 141 -3.46 13.87 -19.02
N LEU A 142 -2.67 13.23 -18.14
CA LEU A 142 -3.11 12.06 -17.37
C LEU A 142 -4.18 12.42 -16.31
N SER A 143 -4.13 13.63 -15.73
CA SER A 143 -5.16 14.12 -14.81
C SER A 143 -6.52 14.30 -15.48
N GLU A 144 -6.54 14.63 -16.77
CA GLU A 144 -7.78 14.73 -17.55
C GLU A 144 -8.27 13.34 -18.01
N GLN A 145 -7.36 12.48 -18.45
CA GLN A 145 -7.71 11.17 -19.04
C GLN A 145 -8.04 10.10 -18.00
N THR A 146 -7.40 10.15 -16.84
CA THR A 146 -7.42 9.08 -15.83
C THR A 146 -7.45 9.68 -14.42
N PRO A 147 -8.40 10.58 -14.12
CA PRO A 147 -8.37 11.41 -12.91
C PRO A 147 -8.21 10.57 -11.65
N ALA A 148 -7.38 11.06 -10.73
CA ALA A 148 -7.17 10.41 -9.45
C ALA A 148 -8.21 10.85 -8.42
N HIS A 149 -8.58 9.94 -7.54
CA HIS A 149 -9.53 10.16 -6.45
C HIS A 149 -8.79 10.14 -5.11
N PHE A 150 -9.31 10.87 -4.13
CA PHE A 150 -8.91 10.74 -2.73
C PHE A 150 -9.94 9.88 -1.98
N ILE A 151 -9.48 8.86 -1.26
CA ILE A 151 -10.33 8.06 -0.37
C ILE A 151 -9.80 8.21 1.05
N GLY A 152 -10.55 8.91 1.90
CA GLY A 152 -10.23 9.14 3.31
C GLY A 152 -10.51 7.92 4.18
N PHE A 153 -9.69 7.71 5.21
CA PHE A 153 -9.90 6.66 6.20
C PHE A 153 -9.62 7.04 7.66
N ASP A 154 -9.08 8.22 7.93
CA ASP A 154 -8.96 8.75 9.30
C ASP A 154 -8.95 10.29 9.28
N ALA A 155 -9.53 10.93 10.30
CA ALA A 155 -9.41 12.37 10.51
C ALA A 155 -8.46 12.64 11.68
N LEU A 156 -7.39 13.42 11.44
CA LEU A 156 -6.38 13.73 12.44
C LEU A 156 -6.58 15.10 13.08
N ALA A 157 -7.26 16.00 12.36
CA ALA A 157 -7.73 17.29 12.85
C ALA A 157 -8.85 17.82 11.95
N VAL A 158 -9.81 18.54 12.54
CA VAL A 158 -10.85 19.29 11.84
C VAL A 158 -11.02 20.64 12.55
N GLY A 159 -11.05 21.74 11.79
CA GLY A 159 -10.94 23.09 12.33
C GLY A 159 -9.66 23.26 13.14
N ASP A 160 -9.80 23.76 14.37
CA ASP A 160 -8.69 23.97 15.30
C ASP A 160 -8.46 22.79 16.26
N THR A 161 -9.27 21.72 16.14
CA THR A 161 -9.25 20.59 17.08
C THR A 161 -8.37 19.47 16.55
N SER A 162 -7.37 19.07 17.33
CA SER A 162 -6.61 17.84 17.08
C SER A 162 -7.39 16.62 17.56
N LEU A 163 -7.44 15.59 16.73
CA LEU A 163 -8.15 14.33 17.00
C LEU A 163 -7.19 13.17 17.32
N LEU A 164 -5.87 13.40 17.34
CA LEU A 164 -4.88 12.31 17.47
C LEU A 164 -5.06 11.46 18.74
N LYS A 165 -5.50 12.09 19.84
CA LYS A 165 -5.74 11.43 21.13
C LYS A 165 -7.16 10.87 21.27
N GLU A 166 -8.03 11.16 20.32
CA GLU A 166 -9.41 10.68 20.34
C GLU A 166 -9.50 9.22 19.86
N PRO A 167 -10.48 8.45 20.35
CA PRO A 167 -10.80 7.11 19.86
C PRO A 167 -11.09 7.11 18.35
N PHE A 168 -10.79 6.00 17.65
CA PHE A 168 -11.03 5.89 16.22
C PHE A 168 -12.50 6.11 15.83
N ARG A 169 -13.47 5.71 16.66
CA ARG A 169 -14.91 6.01 16.43
C ARG A 169 -15.15 7.51 16.19
N THR A 170 -14.65 8.34 17.11
CA THR A 170 -14.79 9.81 17.03
C THR A 170 -14.06 10.38 15.82
N ARG A 171 -12.86 9.87 15.51
CA ARG A 171 -12.12 10.32 14.31
C ARG A 171 -12.82 9.91 13.02
N ARG A 172 -13.48 8.75 13.00
CA ARG A 172 -14.24 8.26 11.85
C ARG A 172 -15.49 9.08 11.61
N GLU A 173 -16.22 9.46 12.65
CA GLU A 173 -17.36 10.38 12.56
C GLU A 173 -16.92 11.74 12.02
N ALA A 174 -15.86 12.32 12.59
CA ALA A 174 -15.29 13.58 12.12
C ALA A 174 -14.80 13.51 10.66
N LEU A 175 -14.35 12.35 10.19
CA LEU A 175 -14.00 12.12 8.78
C LEU A 175 -15.23 12.14 7.87
N ILE A 176 -16.35 11.50 8.27
CA ILE A 176 -17.60 11.52 7.50
C ILE A 176 -18.08 12.96 7.35
N ASP A 177 -18.11 13.69 8.46
CA ASP A 177 -18.57 15.08 8.47
C ASP A 177 -17.65 16.03 7.70
N ALA A 178 -16.36 15.70 7.60
CA ALA A 178 -15.36 16.53 6.92
C ALA A 178 -15.26 16.28 5.40
N VAL A 179 -15.97 15.29 4.87
CA VAL A 179 -15.95 14.94 3.44
C VAL A 179 -17.37 15.08 2.88
N ASP A 180 -17.59 16.12 2.07
CA ASP A 180 -18.78 16.29 1.25
C ASP A 180 -18.57 15.47 -0.04
N GLU A 181 -18.90 14.18 0.01
CA GLU A 181 -18.69 13.25 -1.09
C GLU A 181 -19.48 13.69 -2.34
N LYS A 182 -18.79 14.30 -3.32
CA LYS A 182 -19.39 14.66 -4.61
C LYS A 182 -18.92 13.70 -5.68
N GLN A 183 -17.65 13.79 -6.06
CA GLN A 183 -17.14 13.10 -7.25
C GLN A 183 -15.76 12.51 -7.02
N TRP A 184 -14.84 13.25 -6.40
CA TRP A 184 -13.42 12.89 -6.36
C TRP A 184 -12.91 12.56 -4.97
N CYS A 185 -13.59 13.04 -3.92
CA CYS A 185 -13.29 12.70 -2.53
C CYS A 185 -14.35 11.74 -1.99
N HIS A 186 -13.88 10.62 -1.45
CA HIS A 186 -14.71 9.54 -0.91
C HIS A 186 -14.22 9.16 0.47
N VAL A 187 -15.04 8.43 1.22
CA VAL A 187 -14.63 7.82 2.48
C VAL A 187 -14.72 6.31 2.42
N THR A 188 -13.71 5.65 2.98
CA THR A 188 -13.64 4.19 3.02
C THR A 188 -14.83 3.55 3.73
N ARG A 189 -15.35 2.45 3.15
CA ARG A 189 -16.39 1.62 3.79
C ARG A 189 -15.85 0.87 5.00
N THR A 190 -16.65 0.77 6.05
CA THR A 190 -16.27 0.15 7.33
C THR A 190 -17.33 -0.79 7.89
N THR A 191 -16.92 -1.88 8.53
CA THR A 191 -17.84 -2.81 9.22
C THR A 191 -17.29 -3.22 10.59
N GLU A 192 -18.18 -3.31 11.58
CA GLU A 192 -17.91 -3.97 12.87
C GLU A 192 -18.30 -5.46 12.86
N ASP A 193 -19.02 -5.93 11.84
CA ASP A 193 -19.36 -7.34 11.64
C ASP A 193 -18.16 -8.12 11.08
N PRO A 194 -17.59 -9.08 11.84
CA PRO A 194 -16.49 -9.92 11.38
C PRO A 194 -16.80 -10.76 10.14
N GLU A 195 -18.05 -11.20 9.97
CA GLU A 195 -18.44 -12.05 8.86
C GLU A 195 -18.50 -11.22 7.57
N LEU A 196 -19.13 -10.04 7.61
CA LEU A 196 -19.06 -9.08 6.50
C LEU A 196 -17.62 -8.66 6.18
N GLY A 197 -16.78 -8.42 7.19
CA GLY A 197 -15.37 -8.10 6.97
C GLY A 197 -14.58 -9.24 6.30
N THR A 198 -14.93 -10.49 6.60
CA THR A 198 -14.36 -11.68 5.94
C THR A 198 -14.83 -11.79 4.50
N ARG A 199 -16.11 -11.50 4.22
CA ARG A 199 -16.64 -11.43 2.85
C ARG A 199 -15.94 -10.35 2.03
N TRP A 200 -15.77 -9.15 2.57
CA TRP A 200 -15.01 -8.08 1.89
C TRP A 200 -13.60 -8.48 1.50
N LEU A 201 -12.92 -9.26 2.36
CA LEU A 201 -11.61 -9.80 2.02
C LEU A 201 -11.69 -10.65 0.75
N GLN A 202 -12.68 -11.53 0.63
CA GLN A 202 -12.90 -12.41 -0.52
C GLN A 202 -13.38 -11.67 -1.78
N ASP A 203 -14.34 -10.77 -1.62
CA ASP A 203 -15.07 -10.14 -2.72
C ASP A 203 -14.30 -8.97 -3.34
N PHE A 204 -13.74 -8.06 -2.53
CA PHE A 204 -13.26 -6.77 -3.04
C PHE A 204 -11.86 -6.79 -3.65
N GLU A 205 -11.20 -7.93 -3.67
CA GLU A 205 -9.90 -8.07 -4.30
C GLU A 205 -9.98 -7.80 -5.82
N GLY A 206 -11.10 -8.17 -6.47
CA GLY A 206 -11.33 -7.90 -7.90
C GLY A 206 -11.44 -6.42 -8.26
N ALA A 207 -11.82 -5.57 -7.30
CA ALA A 207 -11.86 -4.11 -7.48
C ALA A 207 -10.46 -3.46 -7.34
N GLY A 208 -9.39 -4.26 -7.15
CA GLY A 208 -8.00 -3.81 -7.08
C GLY A 208 -7.52 -3.46 -5.66
N LEU A 209 -8.24 -3.94 -4.64
CA LEU A 209 -7.95 -3.68 -3.23
C LEU A 209 -7.06 -4.77 -2.65
N ASP A 210 -6.14 -4.37 -1.77
CA ASP A 210 -5.05 -5.22 -1.26
C ASP A 210 -5.41 -5.89 0.08
N GLY A 211 -6.70 -6.04 0.35
CA GLY A 211 -7.27 -6.60 1.58
C GLY A 211 -7.91 -5.55 2.49
N VAL A 212 -8.14 -5.95 3.75
CA VAL A 212 -8.82 -5.15 4.76
C VAL A 212 -7.88 -4.75 5.90
N ILE A 213 -8.13 -3.60 6.50
CA ILE A 213 -7.41 -3.06 7.66
C ILE A 213 -8.31 -3.16 8.88
N ALA A 214 -7.89 -3.95 9.86
CA ALA A 214 -8.53 -4.01 11.16
C ALA A 214 -7.93 -2.97 12.11
N LYS A 215 -8.76 -2.00 12.51
CA LYS A 215 -8.43 -0.93 13.47
C LYS A 215 -9.17 -1.16 14.79
N ARG A 216 -8.53 -0.82 15.91
CA ARG A 216 -9.19 -0.78 17.22
C ARG A 216 -10.11 0.43 17.30
N LEU A 217 -11.37 0.22 17.68
CA LEU A 217 -12.37 1.28 17.75
C LEU A 217 -12.09 2.32 18.85
N ASP A 218 -11.52 1.85 19.96
CA ASP A 218 -11.07 2.64 21.10
C ASP A 218 -9.62 3.15 20.96
N GLY A 219 -8.95 2.81 19.85
CA GLY A 219 -7.54 3.12 19.63
C GLY A 219 -7.32 4.58 19.25
N VAL A 220 -6.29 5.21 19.83
CA VAL A 220 -5.80 6.54 19.44
C VAL A 220 -4.95 6.47 18.18
N TYR A 221 -4.73 7.60 17.51
CA TYR A 221 -3.80 7.65 16.38
C TYR A 221 -2.36 7.71 16.88
N LEU A 222 -1.50 6.82 16.39
CA LEU A 222 -0.09 6.74 16.79
C LEU A 222 0.83 7.06 15.61
N PRO A 223 1.23 8.34 15.42
CA PRO A 223 2.10 8.75 14.32
C PRO A 223 3.38 7.93 14.27
N GLY A 224 3.71 7.42 13.08
CA GLY A 224 4.92 6.64 12.82
C GLY A 224 4.98 5.23 13.46
N LYS A 225 3.96 4.79 14.19
CA LYS A 225 3.91 3.43 14.78
C LYS A 225 3.19 2.43 13.87
N ARG A 226 3.49 1.14 14.06
CA ARG A 226 2.78 0.03 13.41
C ARG A 226 1.71 -0.55 14.34
N ASP A 227 0.51 0.02 14.34
CA ASP A 227 -0.57 -0.38 15.27
C ASP A 227 -1.74 -1.08 14.57
N MET A 228 -1.97 -0.75 13.30
CA MET A 228 -3.08 -1.33 12.53
C MET A 228 -2.72 -2.75 12.07
N VAL A 229 -3.73 -3.58 11.81
CA VAL A 229 -3.52 -4.92 11.25
C VAL A 229 -4.08 -4.96 9.83
N LYS A 230 -3.21 -5.17 8.84
CA LYS A 230 -3.61 -5.43 7.46
C LYS A 230 -3.82 -6.93 7.28
N VAL A 231 -5.06 -7.32 7.03
CA VAL A 231 -5.46 -8.68 6.70
C VAL A 231 -5.51 -8.78 5.19
N LYS A 232 -4.70 -9.67 4.63
CA LYS A 232 -4.61 -9.94 3.19
C LYS A 232 -4.91 -11.40 2.91
N HIS A 233 -5.30 -11.70 1.68
CA HIS A 233 -5.21 -13.07 1.20
C HIS A 233 -3.76 -13.51 1.21
N ALA A 234 -3.56 -14.73 1.70
CA ALA A 234 -2.29 -15.40 1.58
C ALA A 234 -2.47 -16.51 0.55
N ARG A 235 -1.93 -16.28 -0.64
CA ARG A 235 -1.97 -17.22 -1.74
C ARG A 235 -0.59 -17.82 -1.92
N ASP A 236 -0.57 -19.09 -2.25
CA ASP A 236 0.65 -19.80 -2.57
C ASP A 236 0.58 -20.25 -4.03
N ALA A 237 1.70 -20.18 -4.75
CA ALA A 237 1.85 -20.69 -6.11
C ALA A 237 3.11 -21.56 -6.18
N ASP A 238 3.04 -22.64 -6.94
CA ASP A 238 4.17 -23.47 -7.33
C ASP A 238 4.76 -22.85 -8.62
N CYS A 239 5.99 -22.34 -8.52
CA CYS A 239 6.70 -21.68 -9.63
C CYS A 239 8.00 -22.40 -9.97
N VAL A 240 8.40 -22.34 -11.24
CA VAL A 240 9.68 -22.87 -11.70
C VAL A 240 10.78 -21.83 -11.44
N ALA A 241 11.87 -22.23 -10.81
CA ALA A 241 13.07 -21.41 -10.72
C ALA A 241 13.77 -21.40 -12.08
N ILE A 242 13.77 -20.24 -12.74
CA ILE A 242 14.37 -20.06 -14.07
C ILE A 242 15.76 -19.44 -14.01
N GLY A 243 16.10 -18.82 -12.88
CA GLY A 243 17.43 -18.27 -12.64
C GLY A 243 17.55 -17.58 -11.28
N TYR A 244 18.67 -16.91 -11.05
CA TYR A 244 18.89 -16.17 -9.81
C TYR A 244 19.77 -14.92 -10.01
N ARG A 245 19.72 -14.00 -9.05
CA ARG A 245 20.63 -12.85 -8.95
C ARG A 245 21.50 -13.00 -7.72
N ILE A 246 22.78 -12.68 -7.84
CA ILE A 246 23.68 -12.60 -6.68
C ILE A 246 23.29 -11.40 -5.81
N HIS A 247 23.34 -11.59 -4.49
CA HIS A 247 23.04 -10.51 -3.56
C HIS A 247 24.07 -9.38 -3.68
N LYS A 248 23.69 -8.14 -3.39
CA LYS A 248 24.58 -6.96 -3.47
C LYS A 248 25.86 -7.04 -2.63
N SER A 249 25.93 -7.97 -1.67
CA SER A 249 27.16 -8.24 -0.91
C SER A 249 28.16 -9.13 -1.64
N GLY A 250 27.78 -9.71 -2.79
CA GLY A 250 28.55 -10.74 -3.49
C GLY A 250 28.35 -12.16 -2.94
N GLU A 251 27.67 -12.31 -1.80
CA GLU A 251 27.52 -13.61 -1.14
C GLU A 251 26.10 -14.17 -1.27
N GLY A 252 26.00 -15.33 -1.92
CA GLY A 252 24.74 -16.07 -2.08
C GLY A 252 23.71 -15.39 -2.97
N ILE A 253 22.53 -16.00 -3.05
CA ILE A 253 21.42 -15.49 -3.86
C ILE A 253 20.74 -14.29 -3.19
N GLY A 254 20.56 -13.21 -3.94
CA GLY A 254 19.73 -12.06 -3.57
C GLY A 254 18.26 -12.22 -3.95
N SER A 255 17.99 -12.84 -5.10
CA SER A 255 16.64 -13.18 -5.56
C SER A 255 16.63 -14.39 -6.49
N ILE A 256 15.60 -15.22 -6.42
CA ILE A 256 15.31 -16.30 -7.39
C ILE A 256 14.31 -15.76 -8.40
N LEU A 257 14.55 -15.97 -9.68
CA LEU A 257 13.64 -15.56 -10.75
C LEU A 257 12.72 -16.72 -11.06
N LEU A 258 11.44 -16.41 -11.25
CA LEU A 258 10.36 -17.38 -11.28
C LEU A 258 9.66 -17.36 -12.63
N GLY A 259 9.24 -18.54 -13.08
CA GLY A 259 8.42 -18.70 -14.27
C GLY A 259 7.24 -19.66 -14.08
N LEU A 260 6.25 -19.48 -14.95
CA LEU A 260 5.09 -20.35 -15.11
C LEU A 260 4.92 -20.71 -16.59
N TYR A 261 4.45 -21.93 -16.85
CA TYR A 261 4.14 -22.39 -18.20
C TYR A 261 2.78 -21.87 -18.66
N ARG A 262 2.72 -21.47 -19.92
CA ARG A 262 1.48 -21.22 -20.66
C ARG A 262 0.97 -22.51 -21.31
N ASP A 263 -0.27 -22.48 -21.80
CA ASP A 263 -0.92 -23.63 -22.46
C ASP A 263 -0.20 -24.08 -23.74
N ASP A 264 0.54 -23.16 -24.38
CA ASP A 264 1.39 -23.44 -25.54
C ASP A 264 2.75 -24.05 -25.19
N GLY A 265 3.03 -24.24 -23.91
CA GLY A 265 4.29 -24.77 -23.39
C GLY A 265 5.41 -23.73 -23.24
N GLU A 266 5.14 -22.44 -23.46
CA GLU A 266 6.12 -21.37 -23.22
C GLU A 266 6.31 -21.12 -21.71
N LEU A 267 7.57 -21.07 -21.25
CA LEU A 267 7.91 -20.72 -19.88
C LEU A 267 8.10 -19.21 -19.74
N GLN A 268 7.11 -18.53 -19.18
CA GLN A 268 7.12 -17.09 -18.98
C GLN A 268 7.69 -16.69 -17.61
N MET A 269 8.56 -15.67 -17.58
CA MET A 269 8.99 -15.05 -16.31
C MET A 269 7.83 -14.28 -15.67
N VAL A 270 7.50 -14.63 -14.42
CA VAL A 270 6.40 -14.03 -13.66
C VAL A 270 6.87 -13.15 -12.49
N GLY A 271 8.18 -13.07 -12.23
CA GLY A 271 8.73 -12.21 -11.18
C GLY A 271 9.88 -12.87 -10.43
N GLY A 272 10.03 -12.55 -9.14
CA GLY A 272 11.09 -13.15 -8.34
C GLY A 272 10.82 -13.19 -6.85
N ALA A 273 11.37 -14.22 -6.19
CA ALA A 273 11.39 -14.35 -4.75
C ALA A 273 12.64 -13.69 -4.16
N ALA A 274 12.50 -12.95 -3.06
CA ALA A 274 13.61 -12.21 -2.44
C ALA A 274 13.51 -12.17 -0.90
N SER A 275 14.31 -11.30 -0.26
CA SER A 275 14.33 -11.07 1.20
C SER A 275 14.83 -12.26 2.03
N PHE A 276 15.77 -13.03 1.48
CA PHE A 276 16.37 -14.17 2.16
C PHE A 276 17.28 -13.77 3.33
N THR A 277 17.29 -14.58 4.39
CA THR A 277 18.29 -14.52 5.47
C THR A 277 19.67 -14.89 4.95
N ALA A 278 20.75 -14.42 5.57
CA ALA A 278 22.12 -14.70 5.11
C ALA A 278 22.39 -16.21 4.93
N LYS A 279 21.92 -17.05 5.87
CA LYS A 279 22.00 -18.51 5.78
C LYS A 279 21.23 -19.05 4.56
N ALA A 280 20.02 -18.56 4.33
CA ALA A 280 19.21 -19.00 3.19
C ALA A 280 19.86 -18.63 1.85
N ARG A 281 20.51 -17.46 1.74
CA ARG A 281 21.20 -17.04 0.50
C ARG A 281 22.24 -18.06 0.04
N LEU A 282 23.01 -18.61 0.98
CA LEU A 282 24.04 -19.62 0.69
C LEU A 282 23.42 -20.98 0.36
N SER A 283 22.42 -21.41 1.13
CA SER A 283 21.72 -22.68 0.87
C SER A 283 21.05 -22.68 -0.51
N LEU A 284 20.31 -21.62 -0.84
CA LEU A 284 19.62 -21.50 -2.12
C LEU A 284 20.59 -21.42 -3.30
N LEU A 285 21.77 -20.81 -3.09
CA LEU A 285 22.82 -20.83 -4.11
C LEU A 285 23.32 -22.25 -4.35
N ALA A 286 23.60 -23.01 -3.29
CA ALA A 286 24.03 -24.40 -3.41
C ALA A 286 22.99 -25.29 -4.10
N ASP A 287 21.69 -25.00 -3.91
CA ASP A 287 20.59 -25.74 -4.55
C ASP A 287 20.49 -25.47 -6.06
N LEU A 288 20.80 -24.24 -6.50
CA LEU A 288 20.60 -23.79 -7.89
C LEU A 288 21.88 -23.79 -8.74
N GLU A 289 23.07 -23.69 -8.15
CA GLU A 289 24.34 -23.68 -8.90
C GLU A 289 24.52 -24.92 -9.81
N PRO A 290 24.17 -26.16 -9.39
CA PRO A 290 24.27 -27.34 -10.26
C PRO A 290 23.38 -27.26 -11.51
N LEU A 291 22.38 -26.37 -11.51
CA LEU A 291 21.43 -26.19 -12.59
C LEU A 291 21.81 -25.03 -13.50
N ARG A 292 22.85 -24.27 -13.18
CA ARG A 292 23.32 -23.13 -13.97
C ARG A 292 23.57 -23.52 -15.44
N ILE A 293 23.12 -22.68 -16.36
CA ILE A 293 23.30 -22.86 -17.81
C ILE A 293 24.59 -22.16 -18.23
N GLY A 294 25.72 -22.87 -18.09
CA GLY A 294 27.05 -22.36 -18.46
C GLY A 294 27.39 -21.04 -17.76
N ASP A 295 28.21 -20.22 -18.42
CA ASP A 295 28.58 -18.89 -17.93
C ASP A 295 27.63 -17.78 -18.40
N ASP A 296 26.44 -18.15 -18.92
CA ASP A 296 25.44 -17.19 -19.41
C ASP A 296 25.00 -16.24 -18.30
N VAL A 297 24.84 -14.96 -18.66
CA VAL A 297 24.33 -13.91 -17.80
C VAL A 297 23.39 -13.08 -18.66
N ARG A 298 22.11 -13.10 -18.30
CA ARG A 298 21.07 -12.43 -19.06
C ARG A 298 20.74 -11.09 -18.46
N ASP A 299 20.42 -10.12 -19.32
CA ASP A 299 19.87 -8.86 -18.87
C ASP A 299 18.47 -9.06 -18.28
N GLY A 300 18.18 -8.33 -17.21
CA GLY A 300 16.85 -8.29 -16.62
C GLY A 300 16.01 -7.16 -17.19
N GLU A 301 14.69 -7.28 -17.07
CA GLU A 301 13.77 -6.28 -17.60
C GLU A 301 14.02 -4.86 -17.04
N PRO A 302 13.91 -3.83 -17.88
CA PRO A 302 13.92 -2.44 -17.43
C PRO A 302 12.85 -2.22 -16.34
N SER A 303 13.22 -1.50 -15.28
CA SER A 303 12.29 -1.15 -14.20
C SER A 303 12.24 0.36 -14.15
N ARG A 304 11.02 0.91 -14.28
CA ARG A 304 10.76 2.35 -14.22
C ARG A 304 11.08 2.97 -12.84
N TRP A 305 11.11 2.15 -11.79
CA TRP A 305 11.24 2.57 -10.40
C TRP A 305 12.68 2.56 -9.89
N ASN A 306 13.53 1.74 -10.51
CA ASN A 306 14.93 1.59 -10.13
C ASN A 306 15.79 1.25 -11.34
N SER A 307 16.08 2.27 -12.15
CA SER A 307 16.90 2.15 -13.35
C SER A 307 18.37 1.86 -13.03
N ALA A 308 18.83 2.17 -11.82
CA ALA A 308 20.23 2.06 -11.40
C ALA A 308 20.62 0.68 -10.80
N ALA A 309 19.65 -0.19 -10.50
CA ALA A 309 19.95 -1.52 -10.00
C ALA A 309 20.48 -2.41 -11.13
N ASP A 310 21.55 -3.17 -10.85
CA ASP A 310 21.98 -4.28 -11.71
C ASP A 310 20.90 -5.36 -11.71
N LYS A 311 20.34 -5.63 -12.89
CA LYS A 311 19.24 -6.59 -13.07
C LYS A 311 19.67 -7.87 -13.75
N ARG A 312 20.95 -7.97 -14.09
CA ARG A 312 21.53 -9.17 -14.66
C ARG A 312 21.26 -10.37 -13.77
N TRP A 313 21.01 -11.50 -14.39
CA TRP A 313 20.65 -12.72 -13.70
C TRP A 313 21.28 -13.92 -14.40
N ILE A 314 21.54 -14.96 -13.60
CA ILE A 314 22.17 -16.20 -14.05
C ILE A 314 21.05 -17.21 -14.31
N PRO A 315 20.89 -17.68 -15.55
CA PRO A 315 19.87 -18.66 -15.88
C PRO A 315 20.23 -20.05 -15.37
N VAL A 316 19.20 -20.80 -14.97
CA VAL A 316 19.31 -22.20 -14.57
C VAL A 316 18.35 -23.06 -15.40
N ARG A 317 18.64 -24.35 -15.53
CA ARG A 317 17.74 -25.32 -16.14
C ARG A 317 16.41 -25.32 -15.37
N PRO A 318 15.25 -25.27 -16.05
CA PRO A 318 13.93 -25.15 -15.43
C PRO A 318 13.46 -26.47 -14.79
N GLU A 319 14.26 -26.99 -13.85
CA GLU A 319 14.07 -28.32 -13.23
C GLU A 319 13.61 -28.23 -11.77
N ARG A 320 13.71 -27.04 -11.15
CA ARG A 320 13.37 -26.84 -9.74
C ARG A 320 12.08 -26.05 -9.59
N VAL A 321 11.12 -26.64 -8.86
CA VAL A 321 9.88 -25.98 -8.47
C VAL A 321 9.98 -25.50 -7.03
N CYS A 322 9.55 -24.26 -6.76
CA CYS A 322 9.37 -23.73 -5.42
C CYS A 322 7.95 -23.25 -5.19
N GLU A 323 7.45 -23.51 -4.00
CA GLU A 323 6.23 -22.87 -3.49
C GLU A 323 6.58 -21.46 -3.02
N VAL A 324 5.80 -20.48 -3.46
CA VAL A 324 5.97 -19.06 -3.11
C VAL A 324 4.66 -18.48 -2.64
N ALA A 325 4.72 -17.63 -1.60
CA ALA A 325 3.59 -16.81 -1.21
C ALA A 325 3.61 -15.48 -1.95
N TYR A 326 2.49 -15.15 -2.59
CA TYR A 326 2.28 -13.89 -3.28
C TYR A 326 1.02 -13.18 -2.75
N ASP A 327 0.92 -11.87 -3.00
CA ASP A 327 -0.26 -11.09 -2.67
C ASP A 327 -1.16 -10.91 -3.89
N GLN A 328 -0.66 -10.31 -4.96
CA GLN A 328 -1.44 -9.96 -6.15
C GLN A 328 -0.66 -10.18 -7.45
N MET A 329 -1.42 -10.44 -8.51
CA MET A 329 -0.95 -10.40 -9.88
C MET A 329 -1.18 -9.01 -10.48
N GLU A 330 -0.28 -8.60 -11.39
CA GLU A 330 -0.38 -7.41 -12.24
C GLU A 330 -0.15 -7.88 -13.68
N GLY A 331 -1.25 -8.03 -14.44
CA GLY A 331 -1.23 -8.80 -15.69
C GLY A 331 -0.75 -10.23 -15.42
N ASP A 332 0.26 -10.67 -16.17
CA ASP A 332 0.81 -12.02 -16.10
C ASP A 332 2.01 -12.14 -15.14
N ARG A 333 2.17 -11.22 -14.18
CA ARG A 333 3.32 -11.20 -13.25
C ARG A 333 2.91 -10.90 -11.82
N PHE A 334 3.73 -11.31 -10.86
CA PHE A 334 3.58 -10.89 -9.47
C PHE A 334 3.86 -9.40 -9.33
N ARG A 335 2.94 -8.69 -8.67
CA ARG A 335 3.05 -7.25 -8.41
C ARG A 335 4.27 -6.90 -7.54
N HIS A 336 4.57 -7.75 -6.56
CA HIS A 336 5.68 -7.58 -5.64
C HIS A 336 6.61 -8.79 -5.66
N ALA A 337 7.81 -8.62 -5.10
CA ALA A 337 8.68 -9.76 -4.85
C ALA A 337 7.97 -10.73 -3.89
N VAL A 338 7.88 -11.99 -4.30
CA VAL A 338 7.17 -13.02 -3.56
C VAL A 338 8.05 -13.62 -2.46
N THR A 339 7.42 -14.30 -1.50
CA THR A 339 8.14 -14.95 -0.41
C THR A 339 8.35 -16.42 -0.72
N PHE A 340 9.59 -16.86 -0.84
CA PHE A 340 9.90 -18.29 -0.94
C PHE A 340 9.42 -19.04 0.31
N ARG A 341 8.68 -20.13 0.11
CA ARG A 341 8.24 -21.02 1.18
C ARG A 341 9.19 -22.21 1.30
N ARG A 342 9.26 -23.00 0.24
CA ARG A 342 10.00 -24.27 0.22
C ARG A 342 10.19 -24.75 -1.22
N TRP A 343 11.17 -25.64 -1.41
CA TRP A 343 11.27 -26.42 -2.63
C TRP A 343 10.15 -27.48 -2.69
N ARG A 344 9.70 -27.78 -3.91
CA ARG A 344 8.67 -28.76 -4.23
C ARG A 344 9.24 -29.84 -5.16
N PRO A 345 10.12 -30.73 -4.65
CA PRO A 345 10.66 -31.83 -5.46
C PRO A 345 9.57 -32.82 -5.88
N ASP A 346 8.40 -32.75 -5.27
CA ASP A 346 7.20 -33.52 -5.58
C ASP A 346 6.40 -32.97 -6.78
N ARG A 347 6.79 -31.82 -7.35
CA ARG A 347 6.10 -31.19 -8.47
C ARG A 347 6.91 -31.29 -9.76
N ASP A 348 6.22 -31.60 -10.84
CA ASP A 348 6.74 -31.49 -12.20
C ASP A 348 6.77 -30.02 -12.62
N PRO A 349 7.91 -29.47 -13.09
CA PRO A 349 7.99 -28.11 -13.61
C PRO A 349 6.92 -27.78 -14.64
N ALA A 350 6.59 -28.70 -15.57
CA ALA A 350 5.60 -28.47 -16.61
C ALA A 350 4.17 -28.30 -16.07
N SER A 351 3.89 -28.79 -14.86
CA SER A 351 2.59 -28.62 -14.19
C SER A 351 2.41 -27.25 -13.52
N CYS A 352 3.44 -26.42 -13.49
CA CYS A 352 3.38 -25.07 -12.91
C CYS A 352 2.80 -24.08 -13.93
N THR A 353 1.47 -24.06 -14.09
CA THR A 353 0.77 -23.21 -15.07
C THR A 353 0.10 -22.00 -14.43
N PHE A 354 -0.50 -21.11 -15.23
CA PHE A 354 -1.25 -19.96 -14.74
C PHE A 354 -2.59 -20.34 -14.07
N ASP A 355 -3.16 -21.51 -14.37
CA ASP A 355 -4.45 -21.97 -13.83
C ASP A 355 -4.45 -22.17 -12.32
N GLN A 356 -3.27 -22.36 -11.71
CA GLN A 356 -3.13 -22.47 -10.26
C GLN A 356 -3.30 -21.12 -9.55
N LEU A 357 -3.20 -20.01 -10.28
CA LEU A 357 -3.27 -18.69 -9.69
C LEU A 357 -4.73 -18.32 -9.46
N ASP A 358 -5.07 -18.07 -8.21
CA ASP A 358 -6.37 -17.47 -7.89
C ASP A 358 -6.44 -16.08 -8.54
N VAL A 359 -7.29 -15.92 -9.55
CA VAL A 359 -7.69 -14.60 -10.05
C VAL A 359 -9.00 -14.26 -9.33
N PRO A 360 -9.00 -13.24 -8.46
CA PRO A 360 -10.18 -12.92 -7.66
C PRO A 360 -11.36 -12.54 -8.56
N ALA A 361 -12.56 -12.90 -8.12
CA ALA A 361 -13.81 -12.53 -8.79
C ALA A 361 -13.87 -11.02 -9.01
N THR A 362 -14.20 -10.59 -10.21
CA THR A 362 -14.22 -9.18 -10.59
C THR A 362 -15.39 -8.47 -9.89
N TYR A 363 -15.12 -7.33 -9.24
CA TYR A 363 -16.12 -6.45 -8.61
C TYR A 363 -15.90 -5.01 -9.08
N ASP A 364 -16.96 -4.21 -9.09
CA ASP A 364 -16.87 -2.78 -9.41
C ASP A 364 -16.42 -1.98 -8.17
N LEU A 365 -15.60 -0.95 -8.37
CA LEU A 365 -15.11 -0.08 -7.31
C LEU A 365 -16.25 0.64 -6.59
N TYR A 366 -17.28 1.08 -7.32
CA TYR A 366 -18.36 1.85 -6.70
C TYR A 366 -19.19 0.99 -5.74
N ASP A 367 -19.34 -0.31 -6.00
CA ASP A 367 -19.95 -1.26 -5.05
C ASP A 367 -19.19 -1.35 -3.71
N VAL A 368 -17.87 -1.05 -3.75
CA VAL A 368 -17.02 -1.00 -2.55
C VAL A 368 -17.13 0.33 -1.81
N LEU A 369 -17.33 1.43 -2.55
CA LEU A 369 -17.41 2.78 -2.01
C LEU A 369 -18.79 3.14 -1.47
N GLU A 370 -19.86 2.56 -2.03
CA GLU A 370 -21.22 2.84 -1.59
C GLU A 370 -21.45 2.46 -0.12
N SER A 371 -21.78 3.47 0.69
CA SER A 371 -22.32 3.25 2.02
C SER A 371 -23.76 2.73 1.87
N SER A 372 -24.09 1.61 2.51
CA SER A 372 -25.48 1.16 2.62
C SER A 372 -26.19 2.05 3.65
N GLY A 373 -26.39 3.31 3.29
CA GLY A 373 -27.13 4.34 4.02
C GLY A 373 -28.51 4.56 3.41
N ALA A 374 -29.28 3.50 3.24
CA ALA A 374 -30.72 3.60 3.04
C ALA A 374 -31.38 2.64 4.02
N SER A 375 -31.70 3.16 5.21
CA SER A 375 -32.71 2.54 6.05
C SER A 375 -34.01 2.50 5.25
N GLU A 376 -34.53 1.30 4.98
CA GLU A 376 -35.93 1.12 4.61
C GLU A 376 -36.80 1.68 5.73
N ALA A 377 -37.25 2.92 5.56
CA ALA A 377 -38.30 3.53 6.36
C ALA A 377 -39.15 4.42 5.45
N THR A 378 -40.20 3.83 4.90
CA THR A 378 -41.50 4.41 4.49
C THR A 378 -42.24 3.29 3.74
N GLY A 379 -43.42 2.81 4.09
CA GLY A 379 -44.40 3.15 5.12
C GLY A 379 -45.61 2.24 4.89
N GLU A 380 -46.32 1.90 5.97
CA GLU A 380 -47.63 1.25 5.92
C GLU A 380 -48.65 2.08 5.11
N GLY A 381 -49.61 1.39 4.48
CA GLY A 381 -50.95 1.92 4.26
C GLY A 381 -51.36 2.18 2.80
N ASN A 382 -51.92 1.17 2.15
CA ASN A 382 -53.37 1.10 1.96
C ASN A 382 -53.82 -0.34 1.76
#